data_AF-A0A520S8U6-F1
#
_entry.id   AF-A0A520S8U6-F1
#
_cell.length_a   1.000
_cell.length_b   1.000
_cell.length_c   1.000
_cell.angle_alpha   90.00
_cell.angle_beta   90.00
_cell.angle_gamma   90.00
#
_symmetry.space_group_name_H-M   'P 1'
#
loop_
_entity.id
_entity.type
_entity.pdbx_description
1 polymer ?
#
loop_
_entity_poly.entity_id
_entity_poly.type
_entity_poly.pdbx_seq_one_letter_code
_entity_poly.pdbx_strand_id
1 'polypeptide(L)'
;MPFTLLPEPRISMRIWTYLRPFSHCEADYTVEVSLTFTQTVSRLFLGTELLDEQSVHHMDGIQTFVHVLPGGEGEPARVEVGYISWWSMGVAVIESEQTLYESHPGKNVRFAEGLMQGVTASSGAAEVAAQSQTGIDVSQMIESNQSKWARNKYSIYADLVLGALFFIVGKLTEDLALAAIVGAGAGLALVVIQRFVKVDLLGGFAVFGTIMLLISAGFSLALQDDYWVQMKGTVLGLLTASIFMVDGVFRGGAYFGARIERYMPLPLHHNRIAVGMSVLGIVMALANYYVAEHFSEDFWLTWTTFLDMPLSIGLFYAIIFWARKKPTAPHNPQS
;
A
#
# COMPACT_ATOMS: atom_id res chain seq x y z
N MET A 1 -43.59 12.69 25.25
CA MET A 1 -42.18 13.10 25.26
C MET A 1 -41.37 11.99 24.60
N PRO A 2 -40.79 12.19 23.40
CA PRO A 2 -39.97 11.15 22.80
C PRO A 2 -38.55 11.24 23.36
N PHE A 3 -38.05 10.09 23.79
CA PHE A 3 -36.70 9.87 24.27
C PHE A 3 -35.72 10.08 23.11
N THR A 4 -34.90 11.11 23.18
CA THR A 4 -33.78 11.32 22.25
C THR A 4 -32.71 10.29 22.60
N LEU A 5 -32.55 9.26 21.78
CA LEU A 5 -31.41 8.35 21.86
C LEU A 5 -30.14 9.16 21.61
N LEU A 6 -29.32 9.30 22.65
CA LEU A 6 -27.94 9.74 22.50
C LEU A 6 -27.22 8.75 21.56
N PRO A 7 -26.42 9.22 20.59
CA PRO A 7 -25.69 8.32 19.71
C PRO A 7 -24.71 7.49 20.53
N GLU A 8 -24.77 6.16 20.40
CA GLU A 8 -23.83 5.26 21.05
C GLU A 8 -22.37 5.59 20.68
N PRO A 9 -21.42 5.46 21.62
CA PRO A 9 -20.01 5.57 21.28
C PRO A 9 -19.63 4.42 20.34
N ARG A 10 -19.32 4.74 19.08
CA ARG A 10 -18.70 3.77 18.16
C ARG A 10 -17.34 3.38 18.71
N ILE A 11 -17.28 2.28 19.47
CA ILE A 11 -16.03 1.64 19.89
C ILE A 11 -15.39 1.03 18.63
N SER A 12 -14.66 1.85 17.87
CA SER A 12 -13.69 1.33 16.90
C SER A 12 -12.46 0.88 17.68
N MET A 13 -12.10 -0.39 17.53
CA MET A 13 -10.88 -0.95 18.11
C MET A 13 -9.66 -0.15 17.62
N ARG A 14 -8.94 0.48 18.54
CA ARG A 14 -7.74 1.27 18.25
C ARG A 14 -6.52 0.35 18.23
N ILE A 15 -5.77 0.40 17.14
CA ILE A 15 -4.55 -0.39 16.95
C ILE A 15 -3.37 0.33 17.59
N TRP A 16 -3.34 1.66 17.45
CA TRP A 16 -2.24 2.49 17.93
C TRP A 16 -2.74 3.91 18.21
N THR A 17 -2.14 4.58 19.19
CA THR A 17 -2.45 5.97 19.54
C THR A 17 -1.16 6.76 19.74
N TYR A 18 -1.07 7.91 19.06
CA TYR A 18 -0.07 8.94 19.27
C TYR A 18 -0.66 10.06 20.11
N LEU A 19 0.04 10.48 21.16
CA LEU A 19 -0.35 11.61 21.99
C LEU A 19 0.78 12.65 21.98
N ARG A 20 0.44 13.90 21.69
CA ARG A 20 1.40 15.00 21.75
C ARG A 20 0.82 16.23 22.45
N PRO A 21 1.25 16.50 23.70
CA PRO A 21 0.91 17.75 24.37
C PRO A 21 1.76 18.90 23.82
N PHE A 22 1.16 20.10 23.77
CA PHE A 22 1.83 21.36 23.46
C PHE A 22 1.11 22.52 24.15
N SER A 23 1.82 23.62 24.43
CA SER A 23 1.23 24.80 25.07
C SER A 23 1.19 25.96 24.08
N HIS A 24 0.08 26.70 24.05
CA HIS A 24 -0.12 27.88 23.22
C HIS A 24 -0.98 28.90 23.97
N CYS A 25 -0.60 30.18 23.97
CA CYS A 25 -1.33 31.26 24.69
C CYS A 25 -1.68 30.92 26.15
N GLU A 26 -0.71 30.38 26.91
CA GLU A 26 -0.87 29.93 28.30
C GLU A 26 -1.91 28.82 28.53
N ALA A 27 -2.37 28.17 27.47
CA ALA A 27 -3.28 27.06 27.51
C ALA A 27 -2.60 25.76 27.02
N ASP A 28 -2.92 24.65 27.67
CA ASP A 28 -2.36 23.33 27.35
C ASP A 28 -3.29 22.54 26.43
N TYR A 29 -2.78 22.21 25.26
CA TYR A 29 -3.46 21.44 24.24
C TYR A 29 -2.84 20.06 24.10
N THR A 30 -3.63 19.09 23.65
CA THR A 30 -3.14 17.75 23.31
C THR A 30 -3.73 17.29 21.99
N VAL A 31 -2.85 16.88 21.07
CA VAL A 31 -3.24 16.15 19.86
C VAL A 31 -3.21 14.66 20.14
N GLU A 32 -4.31 13.98 19.84
CA GLU A 32 -4.42 12.53 19.83
C GLU A 32 -4.64 12.05 18.39
N VAL A 33 -3.74 11.20 17.88
CA VAL A 33 -3.97 10.50 16.61
C VAL A 33 -4.14 9.01 16.88
N SER A 34 -5.32 8.49 16.61
CA SER A 34 -5.65 7.08 16.74
C SER A 34 -5.70 6.40 15.37
N LEU A 35 -4.95 5.32 15.21
CA LEU A 35 -5.06 4.42 14.07
C LEU A 35 -6.06 3.30 14.39
N THR A 36 -7.06 3.12 13.53
CA THR A 36 -7.99 1.99 13.59
C THR A 36 -7.74 1.03 12.42
N PHE A 37 -8.57 0.00 12.24
CA PHE A 37 -8.46 -0.85 11.05
C PHE A 37 -8.84 -0.14 9.75
N THR A 38 -9.72 0.87 9.79
CA THR A 38 -10.36 1.43 8.59
C THR A 38 -10.12 2.93 8.41
N GLN A 39 -9.73 3.63 9.47
CA GLN A 39 -9.51 5.07 9.46
C GLN A 39 -8.39 5.50 10.43
N THR A 40 -7.76 6.62 10.10
CA THR A 40 -6.95 7.40 11.05
C THR A 40 -7.82 8.54 11.58
N VAL A 41 -7.87 8.71 12.89
CA VAL A 41 -8.67 9.74 13.58
C VAL A 41 -7.73 10.67 14.31
N SER A 42 -7.79 11.97 14.03
CA SER A 42 -7.06 13.02 14.74
C SER A 42 -8.01 13.84 15.59
N ARG A 43 -7.65 14.08 16.84
CA ARG A 43 -8.44 14.81 17.84
C ARG A 43 -7.59 15.87 18.51
N LEU A 44 -8.17 17.04 18.69
CA LEU A 44 -7.55 18.14 19.42
C LEU A 44 -8.30 18.37 20.74
N PHE A 45 -7.56 18.37 21.84
CA PHE A 45 -8.07 18.64 23.18
C PHE A 45 -7.48 19.93 23.75
N LEU A 46 -8.28 20.66 24.52
CA LEU A 46 -7.84 21.71 25.45
C LEU A 46 -8.06 21.19 26.86
N GLY A 47 -6.99 20.84 27.58
CA GLY A 47 -7.09 20.07 28.82
C GLY A 47 -7.82 18.74 28.60
N THR A 48 -9.06 18.63 29.08
CA THR A 48 -9.94 17.45 28.91
C THR A 48 -11.10 17.68 27.94
N GLU A 49 -11.26 18.89 27.41
CA GLU A 49 -12.33 19.26 26.50
C GLU A 49 -11.91 18.96 25.05
N LEU A 50 -12.76 18.22 24.32
CA LEU A 50 -12.55 17.93 22.89
C LEU A 50 -12.96 19.17 22.07
N LEU A 51 -12.00 19.78 21.38
CA LEU A 51 -12.22 20.94 20.53
C LEU A 51 -12.55 20.58 19.09
N ASP A 52 -11.87 19.58 18.52
CA ASP A 52 -12.06 19.16 17.14
C ASP A 52 -11.75 17.67 16.95
N GLU A 53 -12.44 17.02 16.03
CA GLU A 53 -12.25 15.63 15.63
C GLU A 53 -12.36 15.51 14.10
N GLN A 54 -11.32 14.96 13.49
CA GLN A 54 -11.27 14.68 12.05
C GLN A 54 -10.90 13.22 11.83
N SER A 55 -11.47 12.59 10.79
CA SER A 55 -11.10 11.24 10.41
C SER A 55 -10.89 11.12 8.90
N VAL A 56 -9.90 10.32 8.53
CA VAL A 56 -9.57 10.00 7.14
C VAL A 56 -9.56 8.48 7.00
N HIS A 57 -10.33 7.94 6.05
CA HIS A 57 -10.25 6.52 5.76
C HIS A 57 -8.91 6.18 5.12
N HIS A 58 -8.34 5.02 5.44
CA HIS A 58 -7.05 4.60 4.83
C HIS A 58 -7.12 4.52 3.30
N MET A 59 -8.32 4.34 2.74
CA MET A 59 -8.54 4.32 1.29
C MET A 59 -8.53 5.71 0.65
N ASP A 60 -8.65 6.77 1.44
CA ASP A 60 -8.70 8.16 0.99
C ASP A 60 -7.29 8.80 0.90
N GLY A 61 -6.24 8.00 1.10
CA GLY A 61 -4.85 8.41 1.00
C GLY A 61 -4.27 8.98 2.30
N ILE A 62 -3.05 9.52 2.21
CA ILE A 62 -2.40 10.19 3.33
C ILE A 62 -2.72 11.68 3.24
N GLN A 63 -3.42 12.19 4.25
CA GLN A 63 -3.78 13.60 4.37
C GLN A 63 -3.27 14.14 5.70
N THR A 64 -2.82 15.40 5.69
CA THR A 64 -2.49 16.12 6.92
C THR A 64 -3.78 16.64 7.53
N PHE A 65 -4.00 16.37 8.81
CA PHE A 65 -5.14 16.94 9.54
C PHE A 65 -4.82 18.39 9.90
N VAL A 66 -5.81 19.27 9.78
CA VAL A 66 -5.66 20.70 10.10
C VAL A 66 -6.74 21.09 11.08
N HIS A 67 -6.37 21.25 12.34
CA HIS A 67 -7.29 21.71 13.39
C HIS A 67 -7.15 23.22 13.59
N VAL A 68 -8.26 23.93 13.74
CA VAL A 68 -8.25 25.38 13.98
C VAL A 68 -8.34 25.62 15.48
N LEU A 69 -7.39 26.39 16.03
CA LEU A 69 -7.43 26.81 17.42
C LEU A 69 -8.35 28.04 17.55
N PRO A 70 -9.22 28.07 18.56
CA PRO A 70 -9.99 29.26 18.87
C PRO A 70 -9.04 30.35 19.41
N GLY A 71 -8.65 31.28 18.55
CA GLY A 71 -7.86 32.46 18.91
C GLY A 71 -8.75 33.63 19.34
N GLY A 72 -8.24 34.49 20.25
CA GLY A 72 -8.80 35.83 20.49
C GLY A 72 -8.66 36.74 19.26
N GLU A 73 -9.04 38.03 19.35
CA GLU A 73 -9.06 38.99 18.23
C GLU A 73 -7.77 38.96 17.37
N GLY A 74 -7.77 38.18 16.29
CA GLY A 74 -6.61 37.85 15.46
C GLY A 74 -6.90 36.74 14.44
N GLU A 75 -5.94 36.43 13.57
CA GLU A 75 -6.01 35.27 12.66
C GLU A 75 -5.92 33.97 13.48
N PRO A 76 -6.80 32.98 13.26
CA PRO A 76 -6.83 31.78 14.08
C PRO A 76 -5.59 30.90 13.81
N ALA A 77 -4.88 30.51 14.87
CA ALA A 77 -3.78 29.56 14.76
C ALA A 77 -4.28 28.19 14.28
N ARG A 78 -3.49 27.52 13.42
CA ARG A 78 -3.79 26.20 12.87
C ARG A 78 -2.78 25.16 13.36
N VAL A 79 -3.27 23.99 13.74
CA VAL A 79 -2.49 22.83 14.15
C VAL A 79 -2.51 21.82 13.01
N GLU A 80 -1.37 21.66 12.36
CA GLU A 80 -1.17 20.65 11.32
C GLU A 80 -0.61 19.37 11.94
N VAL A 81 -1.24 18.23 11.63
CA VAL A 81 -0.86 16.90 12.14
C VAL A 81 -0.70 15.95 10.97
N GLY A 82 0.51 15.43 10.80
CA GLY A 82 0.83 14.60 9.64
C GLY A 82 2.13 13.82 9.79
N TYR A 83 2.52 13.13 8.74
CA TYR A 83 3.72 12.31 8.72
C TYR A 83 4.95 13.16 8.45
N ILE A 84 5.93 13.10 9.34
CA ILE A 84 7.28 13.67 9.15
C ILE A 84 8.25 12.66 8.52
N SER A 85 7.89 11.37 8.52
CA SER A 85 8.56 10.27 7.83
C SER A 85 7.58 9.12 7.63
N TRP A 86 7.99 8.05 6.93
CA TRP A 86 7.16 6.84 6.74
C TRP A 86 6.76 6.13 8.04
N TRP A 87 7.43 6.44 9.15
CA TRP A 87 7.27 5.74 10.43
C TRP A 87 6.91 6.66 11.59
N SER A 88 6.83 7.98 11.35
CA SER A 88 6.72 8.97 12.42
C SER A 88 5.78 10.11 12.04
N MET A 89 4.93 10.46 13.01
CA MET A 89 4.02 11.59 12.92
C MET A 89 4.55 12.79 13.72
N GLY A 90 4.25 13.98 13.22
CA GLY A 90 4.59 15.25 13.84
C GLY A 90 3.38 16.18 13.91
N VAL A 91 3.55 17.23 14.71
CA VAL A 91 2.56 18.30 14.92
C VAL A 91 3.31 19.62 14.73
N ALA A 92 2.70 20.54 13.98
CA ALA A 92 3.18 21.91 13.83
C ALA A 92 2.02 22.89 14.10
N VAL A 93 2.29 23.95 14.84
CA VAL A 93 1.33 25.03 15.10
C VAL A 93 1.78 26.26 14.32
N ILE A 94 0.91 26.77 13.46
CA ILE A 94 1.19 27.87 12.54
C ILE A 94 0.18 28.98 12.78
N GLU A 95 0.65 30.21 12.94
CA GLU A 95 -0.18 31.41 13.04
C GLU A 95 0.38 32.47 12.09
N SER A 96 -0.45 33.09 11.25
CA SER A 96 -0.01 34.13 10.30
C SER A 96 1.26 33.76 9.48
N GLU A 97 1.33 32.51 8.99
CA GLU A 97 2.48 31.93 8.25
C GLU A 97 3.79 31.78 9.05
N GLN A 98 3.78 32.03 10.36
CA GLN A 98 4.89 31.72 11.26
C GLN A 98 4.64 30.44 12.05
N THR A 99 5.62 29.53 12.05
CA THR A 99 5.57 28.32 12.87
C THR A 99 5.92 28.66 14.32
N LEU A 100 4.95 28.54 15.23
CA LEU A 100 5.10 28.83 16.65
C LEU A 100 5.59 27.63 17.45
N TYR A 101 5.22 26.42 17.01
CA TYR A 101 5.62 25.18 17.67
C TYR A 101 5.80 24.07 16.66
N GLU A 102 6.86 23.26 16.83
CA GLU A 102 7.08 22.03 16.08
C GLU A 102 7.42 20.91 17.06
N SER A 103 6.76 19.76 16.91
CA SER A 103 7.14 18.59 17.69
C SER A 103 8.52 18.05 17.31
N HIS A 104 8.96 18.33 16.08
CA HIS A 104 10.27 17.96 15.54
C HIS A 104 10.86 19.15 14.76
N PRO A 105 11.82 19.89 15.35
CA PRO A 105 12.39 21.09 14.74
C PRO A 105 12.92 20.84 13.32
N GLY A 106 12.49 21.66 12.37
CA GLY A 106 12.94 21.65 10.97
C GLY A 106 12.37 20.51 10.12
N LYS A 107 11.37 19.76 10.61
CA LYS A 107 10.72 18.69 9.83
C LYS A 107 9.31 19.10 9.40
N ASN A 108 9.05 18.96 8.10
CA ASN A 108 7.75 19.25 7.52
C ASN A 108 6.73 18.14 7.87
N VAL A 109 5.67 18.48 8.60
CA VAL A 109 4.57 17.58 8.99
C VAL A 109 3.70 17.15 7.81
N ARG A 110 3.77 17.88 6.71
CA ARG A 110 3.19 17.53 5.42
C ARG A 110 4.18 16.75 4.57
N PHE A 111 5.23 16.12 5.12
CA PHE A 111 6.23 15.41 4.30
C PHE A 111 5.59 14.33 3.43
N ALA A 112 4.71 13.48 3.95
CA ALA A 112 4.07 12.43 3.15
C ALA A 112 3.08 13.00 2.12
N GLU A 113 2.31 14.02 2.50
CA GLU A 113 1.39 14.72 1.61
C GLU A 113 2.15 15.46 0.49
N GLY A 114 3.27 16.11 0.84
CA GLY A 114 4.21 16.79 -0.05
C GLY A 114 5.02 15.84 -0.92
N LEU A 115 5.22 14.58 -0.52
CA LEU A 115 5.81 13.56 -1.41
C LEU A 115 4.76 12.97 -2.38
N MET A 116 3.48 13.04 -2.01
CA MET A 116 2.36 12.80 -2.91
C MET A 116 2.09 14.00 -3.83
N GLN A 117 2.24 15.24 -3.35
CA GLN A 117 2.01 16.50 -4.07
C GLN A 117 3.24 16.96 -4.86
N GLY A 118 4.40 17.14 -4.24
CA GLY A 118 5.69 17.62 -4.80
C GLY A 118 6.36 16.71 -5.83
N VAL A 119 5.67 15.69 -6.32
CA VAL A 119 5.99 15.03 -7.61
C VAL A 119 5.45 15.86 -8.80
N THR A 120 4.73 16.96 -8.55
CA THR A 120 4.37 18.00 -9.53
C THR A 120 5.38 19.15 -9.64
N ALA A 121 6.39 19.24 -8.75
CA ALA A 121 7.46 20.23 -8.84
C ALA A 121 8.83 19.53 -8.86
N SER A 122 9.26 19.06 -10.04
CA SER A 122 10.64 18.61 -10.19
C SER A 122 11.58 19.80 -10.43
N SER A 123 12.77 19.70 -9.83
CA SER A 123 14.00 20.50 -10.04
C SER A 123 14.01 21.94 -9.51
N GLY A 124 14.98 22.18 -8.62
CA GLY A 124 15.66 23.47 -8.50
C GLY A 124 15.12 24.42 -7.42
N ALA A 125 15.88 24.50 -6.33
CA ALA A 125 16.12 25.67 -5.47
C ALA A 125 14.94 26.46 -4.85
N ALA A 126 15.02 26.57 -3.53
CA ALA A 126 14.62 27.66 -2.62
C ALA A 126 13.67 28.78 -3.11
N GLU A 127 12.67 29.03 -2.25
CA GLU A 127 11.92 30.27 -2.05
C GLU A 127 11.05 30.77 -3.22
N VAL A 128 9.73 30.65 -3.05
CA VAL A 128 8.82 31.75 -2.66
C VAL A 128 7.43 31.13 -2.44
N ALA A 129 6.80 31.53 -1.34
CA ALA A 129 5.49 31.09 -0.88
C ALA A 129 4.32 31.61 -1.76
N ALA A 130 3.17 30.99 -1.53
CA ALA A 130 1.81 31.44 -1.83
C ALA A 130 1.39 31.49 -3.31
N GLN A 131 0.63 30.47 -3.72
CA GLN A 131 -0.72 30.67 -4.26
C GLN A 131 -1.49 29.35 -4.35
N SER A 132 -2.67 29.39 -3.74
CA SER A 132 -3.73 28.40 -3.67
C SER A 132 -4.10 27.79 -5.03
N GLN A 133 -4.05 26.45 -5.16
CA GLN A 133 -4.81 25.64 -6.14
C GLN A 133 -4.52 24.13 -6.00
N THR A 134 -5.02 23.43 -4.97
CA THR A 134 -4.87 21.94 -4.89
C THR A 134 -6.04 21.19 -4.21
N GLY A 135 -7.27 21.74 -4.23
CA GLY A 135 -8.45 21.00 -3.73
C GLY A 135 -9.04 19.95 -4.69
N ILE A 136 -8.65 20.01 -5.97
CA ILE A 136 -9.33 19.26 -7.06
C ILE A 136 -8.66 17.90 -7.33
N ASP A 137 -7.37 17.74 -7.06
CA ASP A 137 -6.63 16.51 -7.39
C ASP A 137 -6.87 15.38 -6.38
N VAL A 138 -6.94 15.71 -5.09
CA VAL A 138 -7.11 14.73 -4.00
C VAL A 138 -8.49 14.08 -4.04
N SER A 139 -9.55 14.89 -4.19
CA SER A 139 -10.94 14.41 -4.27
C SER A 139 -11.17 13.51 -5.50
N GLN A 140 -10.60 13.88 -6.66
CA GLN A 140 -10.65 13.05 -7.87
C GLN A 140 -9.86 11.75 -7.75
N MET A 141 -8.68 11.78 -7.12
CA MET A 141 -7.89 10.57 -6.85
C MET A 141 -8.64 9.61 -5.92
N ILE A 142 -9.26 10.12 -4.85
CA ILE A 142 -10.07 9.34 -3.90
C ILE A 142 -11.27 8.69 -4.60
N GLU A 143 -12.03 9.47 -5.36
CA GLU A 143 -13.18 8.96 -6.12
C GLU A 143 -12.76 7.88 -7.13
N SER A 144 -11.63 8.09 -7.82
CA SER A 144 -11.08 7.12 -8.76
C SER A 144 -10.66 5.80 -8.09
N ASN A 145 -10.10 5.87 -6.88
CA ASN A 145 -9.69 4.70 -6.11
C ASN A 145 -10.89 3.94 -5.54
N GLN A 146 -11.90 4.65 -5.02
CA GLN A 146 -13.14 4.05 -4.55
C GLN A 146 -13.90 3.35 -5.69
N SER A 147 -13.95 3.97 -6.87
CA SER A 147 -14.54 3.37 -8.07
C SER A 147 -13.79 2.11 -8.54
N LYS A 148 -12.45 2.14 -8.54
CA LYS A 148 -11.62 0.96 -8.82
C LYS A 148 -11.85 -0.17 -7.82
N TRP A 149 -11.90 0.14 -6.53
CA TRP A 149 -12.15 -0.83 -5.47
C TRP A 149 -13.53 -1.47 -5.61
N ALA A 150 -14.58 -0.67 -5.80
CA ALA A 150 -15.94 -1.16 -5.94
C ALA A 150 -16.08 -2.17 -7.09
N ARG A 151 -15.34 -1.96 -8.18
CA ARG A 151 -15.30 -2.86 -9.33
C ARG A 151 -14.47 -4.13 -9.10
N ASN A 152 -13.33 -4.02 -8.42
CA ASN A 152 -12.34 -5.11 -8.34
C ASN A 152 -12.44 -5.96 -7.06
N LYS A 153 -13.18 -5.51 -6.03
CA LYS A 153 -13.24 -6.17 -4.71
C LYS A 153 -13.53 -7.66 -4.76
N TYR A 154 -14.40 -8.12 -5.66
CA TYR A 154 -14.76 -9.53 -5.77
C TYR A 154 -13.58 -10.41 -6.21
N SER A 155 -12.76 -9.94 -7.15
CA SER A 155 -11.54 -10.65 -7.55
C SER A 155 -10.50 -10.68 -6.43
N ILE A 156 -10.38 -9.60 -5.65
CA ILE A 156 -9.47 -9.53 -4.50
C ILE A 156 -9.91 -10.51 -3.40
N TYR A 157 -11.22 -10.58 -3.12
CA TYR A 157 -11.76 -11.56 -2.18
C TYR A 157 -11.58 -13.00 -2.67
N ALA A 158 -11.75 -13.25 -3.97
CA ALA A 158 -11.53 -14.58 -4.53
C ALA A 158 -10.07 -15.03 -4.32
N ASP A 159 -9.10 -14.16 -4.60
CA ASP A 159 -7.69 -14.42 -4.32
C ASP A 159 -7.42 -14.70 -2.83
N LEU A 160 -7.97 -13.88 -1.94
CA LEU A 160 -7.78 -14.02 -0.50
C LEU A 160 -8.38 -15.33 0.02
N VAL A 161 -9.58 -15.68 -0.42
CA VAL A 161 -10.24 -16.93 -0.05
C VAL A 161 -9.44 -18.14 -0.55
N LEU A 162 -8.93 -18.08 -1.77
CA LEU A 162 -8.14 -19.18 -2.33
C LEU A 162 -6.80 -19.36 -1.58
N GLY A 163 -6.13 -18.24 -1.25
CA GLY A 163 -4.92 -18.26 -0.42
C GLY A 163 -5.20 -18.77 1.00
N ALA A 164 -6.29 -18.32 1.63
CA ALA A 164 -6.70 -18.79 2.95
C ALA A 164 -7.03 -20.28 2.95
N LEU A 165 -7.72 -20.78 1.92
CA LEU A 165 -8.02 -22.19 1.75
C LEU A 165 -6.73 -23.02 1.69
N PHE A 166 -5.76 -22.61 0.87
CA PHE A 166 -4.47 -23.28 0.78
C PHE A 166 -3.77 -23.33 2.14
N PHE A 167 -3.71 -22.20 2.85
CA PHE A 167 -3.09 -22.12 4.17
C PHE A 167 -3.79 -23.00 5.21
N ILE A 168 -5.13 -22.96 5.27
CA ILE A 168 -5.93 -23.75 6.22
C ILE A 168 -5.72 -25.24 5.97
N VAL A 169 -5.78 -25.68 4.71
CA VAL A 169 -5.59 -27.09 4.37
C VAL A 169 -4.17 -27.54 4.71
N GLY A 170 -3.15 -26.79 4.30
CA GLY A 170 -1.76 -27.11 4.60
C GLY A 170 -1.49 -27.13 6.11
N LYS A 171 -2.14 -26.26 6.89
CA LYS A 171 -1.97 -26.21 8.34
C LYS A 171 -2.70 -27.32 9.08
N LEU A 172 -3.89 -27.71 8.63
CA LEU A 172 -4.70 -28.75 9.29
C LEU A 172 -4.25 -30.17 8.92
N THR A 173 -3.76 -30.36 7.69
CA THR A 173 -3.37 -31.68 7.20
C THR A 173 -1.87 -31.96 7.31
N GLU A 174 -1.07 -30.91 7.54
CA GLU A 174 0.40 -30.95 7.48
C GLU A 174 0.95 -31.50 6.15
N ASP A 175 0.10 -31.56 5.11
CA ASP A 175 0.43 -32.06 3.78
C ASP A 175 0.32 -30.93 2.74
N LEU A 176 1.48 -30.47 2.29
CA LEU A 176 1.59 -29.41 1.29
C LEU A 176 1.10 -29.86 -0.10
N ALA A 177 1.23 -31.14 -0.43
CA ALA A 177 0.77 -31.67 -1.71
C ALA A 177 -0.76 -31.71 -1.75
N LEU A 178 -1.40 -32.12 -0.66
CA LEU A 178 -2.86 -32.07 -0.53
C LEU A 178 -3.37 -30.62 -0.59
N ALA A 179 -2.71 -29.68 0.09
CA ALA A 179 -3.05 -28.26 0.01
C ALA A 179 -2.95 -27.72 -1.43
N ALA A 180 -1.91 -28.11 -2.17
CA ALA A 180 -1.75 -27.73 -3.58
C ALA A 180 -2.85 -28.32 -4.48
N ILE A 181 -3.22 -29.59 -4.29
CA ILE A 181 -4.29 -30.26 -5.05
C ILE A 181 -5.65 -29.61 -4.75
N VAL A 182 -5.95 -29.32 -3.49
CA VAL A 182 -7.21 -28.65 -3.10
C VAL A 182 -7.24 -27.22 -3.65
N GLY A 183 -6.14 -26.47 -3.53
CA GLY A 183 -6.02 -25.14 -4.12
C GLY A 183 -6.18 -25.17 -5.65
N ALA A 184 -5.66 -26.19 -6.32
CA ALA A 184 -5.84 -26.44 -7.74
C ALA A 184 -7.30 -26.70 -8.13
N GLY A 185 -7.96 -27.61 -7.41
CA GLY A 185 -9.37 -27.91 -7.60
C GLY A 185 -10.25 -26.67 -7.40
N ALA A 186 -9.98 -25.89 -6.35
CA ALA A 186 -10.72 -24.66 -6.06
C ALA A 186 -10.47 -23.57 -7.12
N GLY A 187 -9.23 -23.40 -7.59
CA GLY A 187 -8.91 -22.46 -8.67
C GLY A 187 -9.59 -22.84 -9.98
N LEU A 188 -9.63 -24.13 -10.32
CA LEU A 188 -10.35 -24.63 -11.50
C LEU A 188 -11.87 -24.44 -11.35
N ALA A 189 -12.42 -24.72 -10.17
CA ALA A 189 -13.83 -24.47 -9.86
C ALA A 189 -14.17 -22.99 -10.02
N LEU A 190 -13.29 -22.08 -9.61
CA LEU A 190 -13.46 -20.64 -9.81
C LEU A 190 -13.55 -20.28 -11.30
N VAL A 191 -12.73 -20.91 -12.16
CA VAL A 191 -12.80 -20.73 -13.62
C VAL A 191 -14.15 -21.19 -14.19
N VAL A 192 -14.71 -22.28 -13.66
CA VAL A 192 -16.05 -22.76 -14.04
C VAL A 192 -17.13 -21.81 -13.54
N ILE A 193 -17.09 -21.42 -12.27
CA ILE A 193 -18.05 -20.51 -11.63
C ILE A 193 -18.08 -19.15 -12.34
N GLN A 194 -16.93 -18.64 -12.78
CA GLN A 194 -16.83 -17.39 -13.54
C GLN A 194 -17.77 -17.36 -14.76
N ARG A 195 -18.05 -18.51 -15.40
CA ARG A 195 -18.96 -18.57 -16.56
C ARG A 195 -20.42 -18.28 -16.21
N PHE A 196 -20.78 -18.46 -14.94
CA PHE A 196 -22.15 -18.28 -14.45
C PHE A 196 -22.33 -16.98 -13.66
N VAL A 197 -21.23 -16.30 -13.33
CA VAL A 197 -21.23 -15.11 -12.49
C VAL A 197 -20.86 -13.89 -13.33
N LYS A 198 -21.65 -12.81 -13.20
CA LYS A 198 -21.43 -11.56 -13.95
C LYS A 198 -20.29 -10.70 -13.38
N VAL A 199 -19.90 -10.91 -12.13
CA VAL A 199 -18.76 -10.22 -11.51
C VAL A 199 -17.45 -10.90 -11.90
N ASP A 200 -16.40 -10.10 -12.07
CA ASP A 200 -15.06 -10.59 -12.38
C ASP A 200 -14.40 -11.18 -11.12
N LEU A 201 -14.32 -12.51 -11.04
CA LEU A 201 -13.66 -13.28 -9.98
C LEU A 201 -12.22 -13.67 -10.38
N LEU A 202 -11.95 -13.87 -11.68
CA LEU A 202 -10.63 -14.24 -12.21
C LEU A 202 -9.75 -13.02 -12.56
N GLY A 203 -10.28 -11.84 -12.26
CA GLY A 203 -9.62 -10.57 -12.43
C GLY A 203 -8.36 -10.38 -11.58
N GLY A 204 -8.13 -11.27 -10.62
CA GLY A 204 -6.98 -11.27 -9.73
C GLY A 204 -5.88 -12.24 -10.16
N PHE A 205 -5.01 -12.57 -9.22
CA PHE A 205 -3.87 -13.47 -9.39
C PHE A 205 -4.17 -14.93 -9.01
N ALA A 206 -5.36 -15.24 -8.47
CA ALA A 206 -5.74 -16.57 -8.00
C ALA A 206 -5.35 -17.69 -8.98
N VAL A 207 -5.87 -17.64 -10.22
CA VAL A 207 -5.63 -18.69 -11.22
C VAL A 207 -4.14 -18.83 -11.56
N PHE A 208 -3.45 -17.71 -11.69
CA PHE A 208 -2.01 -17.72 -11.96
C PHE A 208 -1.24 -18.35 -10.80
N GLY A 209 -1.53 -17.96 -9.57
CA GLY A 209 -0.96 -18.54 -8.36
C GLY A 209 -1.24 -20.03 -8.25
N THR A 210 -2.46 -20.46 -8.57
CA THR A 210 -2.84 -21.88 -8.61
C THR A 210 -2.02 -22.67 -9.62
N ILE A 211 -1.87 -22.17 -10.85
CA ILE A 211 -1.05 -22.83 -11.89
C ILE A 211 0.40 -22.90 -11.42
N MET A 212 0.94 -21.81 -10.85
CA MET A 212 2.31 -21.79 -10.32
C MET A 212 2.51 -22.77 -9.15
N LEU A 213 1.51 -22.92 -8.27
CA LEU A 213 1.54 -23.92 -7.20
C LEU A 213 1.57 -25.34 -7.75
N LEU A 214 0.80 -25.64 -8.80
CA LEU A 214 0.85 -26.95 -9.45
C LEU A 214 2.19 -27.23 -10.10
N ILE A 215 2.77 -26.25 -10.81
CA ILE A 215 4.11 -26.36 -11.39
C ILE A 215 5.14 -26.58 -10.28
N SER A 216 5.05 -25.81 -9.19
CA SER A 216 5.91 -25.90 -8.02
C SER A 216 5.81 -27.26 -7.31
N ALA A 217 4.60 -27.81 -7.18
CA ALA A 217 4.35 -29.13 -6.59
C ALA A 217 4.88 -30.25 -7.51
N GLY A 218 4.60 -30.16 -8.80
CA GLY A 218 5.11 -31.11 -9.79
C GLY A 218 6.64 -31.13 -9.83
N PHE A 219 7.27 -29.95 -9.74
CA PHE A 219 8.72 -29.84 -9.62
C PHE A 219 9.24 -30.54 -8.36
N SER A 220 8.61 -30.33 -7.20
CA SER A 220 8.99 -30.99 -5.95
C SER A 220 8.77 -32.51 -5.93
N LEU A 221 7.81 -33.02 -6.70
CA LEU A 221 7.60 -34.46 -6.83
C LEU A 221 8.61 -35.10 -7.80
N ALA A 222 8.94 -34.39 -8.89
CA ALA A 222 9.84 -34.90 -9.92
C ALA A 222 11.32 -34.80 -9.54
N LEU A 223 11.70 -33.78 -8.76
CA LEU A 223 13.07 -33.44 -8.42
C LEU A 223 13.20 -33.27 -6.91
N GLN A 224 13.61 -34.36 -6.24
CA GLN A 224 13.69 -34.44 -4.79
C GLN A 224 15.10 -34.18 -4.23
N ASP A 225 16.12 -34.05 -5.08
CA ASP A 225 17.49 -33.84 -4.63
C ASP A 225 17.68 -32.45 -4.00
N ASP A 226 18.52 -32.35 -2.97
CA ASP A 226 18.78 -31.13 -2.20
C ASP A 226 19.17 -29.94 -3.09
N TYR A 227 19.97 -30.20 -4.13
CA TYR A 227 20.33 -29.18 -5.13
C TYR A 227 19.08 -28.59 -5.81
N TRP A 228 18.13 -29.43 -6.22
CA TRP A 228 16.91 -28.98 -6.87
C TRP A 228 15.95 -28.28 -5.91
N VAL A 229 15.97 -28.62 -4.62
CA VAL A 229 15.26 -27.88 -3.58
C VAL A 229 15.75 -26.43 -3.52
N GLN A 230 17.07 -26.21 -3.55
CA GLN A 230 17.65 -24.86 -3.56
C GLN A 230 17.38 -24.11 -4.89
N MET A 231 17.41 -24.83 -6.01
CA MET A 231 17.22 -24.24 -7.35
C MET A 231 15.75 -23.98 -7.70
N LYS A 232 14.80 -24.58 -6.98
CA LYS A 232 13.37 -24.43 -7.21
C LYS A 232 12.94 -22.96 -7.29
N GLY A 233 13.40 -22.14 -6.35
CA GLY A 233 13.12 -20.70 -6.33
C GLY A 233 13.67 -19.96 -7.57
N THR A 234 14.85 -20.35 -8.03
CA THR A 234 15.48 -19.80 -9.24
C THR A 234 14.67 -20.13 -10.49
N VAL A 235 14.34 -21.41 -10.68
CA VAL A 235 13.60 -21.89 -11.86
C VAL A 235 12.21 -21.25 -11.94
N LEU A 236 11.46 -21.29 -10.83
CA LEU A 236 10.11 -20.70 -10.78
C LEU A 236 10.15 -19.17 -10.89
N GLY A 237 11.18 -18.54 -10.31
CA GLY A 237 11.43 -17.10 -10.42
C GLY A 237 11.67 -16.67 -11.87
N LEU A 238 12.56 -17.37 -12.58
CA LEU A 238 12.85 -17.11 -14.00
C LEU A 238 11.64 -17.41 -14.90
N LEU A 239 10.88 -18.47 -14.62
CA LEU A 239 9.65 -18.78 -15.34
C LEU A 239 8.63 -17.65 -15.19
N THR A 240 8.38 -17.21 -13.95
CA THR A 240 7.47 -16.09 -13.65
C THR A 240 7.97 -14.82 -14.31
N ALA A 241 9.25 -14.51 -14.19
CA ALA A 241 9.85 -13.33 -14.80
C ALA A 241 9.70 -13.34 -16.32
N SER A 242 9.86 -14.49 -16.98
CA SER A 242 9.71 -14.62 -18.43
C SER A 242 8.28 -14.31 -18.86
N ILE A 243 7.28 -14.84 -18.13
CA ILE A 243 5.86 -14.59 -18.39
C ILE A 243 5.53 -13.09 -18.22
N PHE A 244 6.04 -12.46 -17.16
CA PHE A 244 5.90 -11.03 -16.92
C PHE A 244 6.61 -10.18 -17.98
N MET A 245 7.80 -10.60 -18.45
CA MET A 245 8.53 -9.92 -19.52
C MET A 245 7.71 -9.93 -20.81
N VAL A 246 7.16 -11.09 -21.16
CA VAL A 246 6.35 -11.26 -22.37
C VAL A 246 5.12 -10.36 -22.33
N ASP A 247 4.43 -10.30 -21.18
CA ASP A 247 3.29 -9.40 -21.01
C ASP A 247 3.71 -7.93 -21.08
N GLY A 248 4.77 -7.54 -20.37
CA GLY A 248 5.23 -6.15 -20.31
C GLY A 248 5.74 -5.61 -21.65
N VAL A 249 6.53 -6.39 -22.37
CA VAL A 249 7.17 -5.98 -23.63
C VAL A 249 6.24 -6.13 -24.83
N PHE A 250 5.59 -7.28 -24.99
CA PHE A 250 4.81 -7.56 -26.21
C PHE A 250 3.32 -7.24 -26.08
N ARG A 251 2.76 -7.28 -24.88
CA ARG A 251 1.33 -7.01 -24.62
C ARG A 251 1.09 -5.70 -23.91
N GLY A 252 2.13 -4.89 -23.69
CA GLY A 252 2.04 -3.60 -22.99
C GLY A 252 1.58 -3.71 -21.53
N GLY A 253 1.73 -4.87 -20.89
CA GLY A 253 1.26 -5.14 -19.54
C GLY A 253 -0.25 -5.37 -19.42
N ALA A 254 -0.94 -5.62 -20.53
CA ALA A 254 -2.41 -5.71 -20.56
C ALA A 254 -2.99 -6.82 -19.66
N TYR A 255 -2.21 -7.84 -19.29
CA TYR A 255 -2.67 -8.92 -18.43
C TYR A 255 -2.18 -8.77 -16.98
N PHE A 256 -0.88 -8.84 -16.73
CA PHE A 256 -0.33 -8.81 -15.37
C PHE A 256 -0.17 -7.39 -14.85
N GLY A 257 0.31 -6.47 -15.68
CA GLY A 257 0.44 -5.07 -15.26
C GLY A 257 -0.90 -4.44 -14.90
N ALA A 258 -1.93 -4.72 -15.69
CA ALA A 258 -3.31 -4.30 -15.43
C ALA A 258 -3.90 -4.94 -14.16
N ARG A 259 -3.46 -6.16 -13.79
CA ARG A 259 -3.87 -6.81 -12.54
C ARG A 259 -3.20 -6.20 -11.32
N ILE A 260 -1.89 -5.96 -11.37
CA ILE A 260 -1.18 -5.32 -10.24
C ILE A 260 -1.81 -3.98 -9.88
N GLU A 261 -2.14 -3.17 -10.89
CA GLU A 261 -2.78 -1.87 -10.66
C GLU A 261 -4.12 -1.99 -9.88
N ARG A 262 -4.83 -3.14 -9.95
CA ARG A 262 -6.08 -3.34 -9.21
C ARG A 262 -5.90 -3.37 -7.69
N TYR A 263 -4.71 -3.73 -7.22
CA TYR A 263 -4.36 -3.80 -5.79
C TYR A 263 -3.65 -2.54 -5.31
N MET A 264 -3.32 -1.63 -6.23
CA MET A 264 -2.52 -0.44 -5.92
C MET A 264 -3.41 0.79 -5.77
N PRO A 265 -3.17 1.64 -4.75
CA PRO A 265 -3.88 2.91 -4.59
C PRO A 265 -3.38 3.99 -5.57
N LEU A 266 -2.38 3.69 -6.40
CA LEU A 266 -1.73 4.64 -7.29
C LEU A 266 -1.87 4.18 -8.75
N PRO A 267 -2.08 5.10 -9.71
CA PRO A 267 -2.10 4.75 -11.12
C PRO A 267 -0.70 4.38 -11.63
N LEU A 268 -0.60 3.24 -12.32
CA LEU A 268 0.67 2.68 -12.80
C LEU A 268 0.66 2.46 -14.32
N HIS A 269 1.81 2.64 -14.96
CA HIS A 269 2.03 2.22 -16.34
C HIS A 269 2.12 0.69 -16.38
N HIS A 270 1.13 0.04 -16.99
CA HIS A 270 0.99 -1.43 -17.01
C HIS A 270 2.23 -2.13 -17.58
N ASN A 271 2.77 -1.62 -18.69
CA ASN A 271 3.99 -2.15 -19.29
C ASN A 271 5.18 -2.06 -18.34
N ARG A 272 5.40 -0.91 -17.70
CA ARG A 272 6.52 -0.68 -16.78
C ARG A 272 6.39 -1.57 -15.55
N ILE A 273 5.24 -1.64 -14.91
CA ILE A 273 5.10 -2.50 -13.73
C ILE A 273 5.32 -3.97 -14.10
N ALA A 274 4.82 -4.44 -15.24
CA ALA A 274 5.05 -5.82 -15.69
C ALA A 274 6.54 -6.11 -15.99
N VAL A 275 7.23 -5.22 -16.72
CA VAL A 275 8.68 -5.33 -16.96
C VAL A 275 9.47 -5.24 -15.66
N GLY A 276 9.10 -4.32 -14.76
CA GLY A 276 9.76 -4.16 -13.47
C GLY A 276 9.65 -5.43 -12.62
N MET A 277 8.46 -6.04 -12.54
CA MET A 277 8.28 -7.32 -11.87
C MET A 277 9.08 -8.46 -12.51
N SER A 278 9.26 -8.43 -13.83
CA SER A 278 10.16 -9.37 -14.51
C SER A 278 11.61 -9.18 -14.08
N VAL A 279 12.09 -7.93 -14.06
CA VAL A 279 13.45 -7.60 -13.60
C VAL A 279 13.64 -8.03 -12.15
N LEU A 280 12.66 -7.77 -11.27
CA LEU A 280 12.68 -8.25 -9.90
C LEU A 280 12.84 -9.78 -9.84
N GLY A 281 12.00 -10.52 -10.57
CA GLY A 281 12.07 -11.98 -10.61
C GLY A 281 13.42 -12.50 -11.10
N ILE A 282 14.02 -11.87 -12.12
CA ILE A 282 15.36 -12.21 -12.62
C ILE A 282 16.42 -11.94 -11.54
N VAL A 283 16.41 -10.75 -10.93
CA VAL A 283 17.39 -10.36 -9.92
C VAL A 283 17.32 -11.30 -8.71
N MET A 284 16.11 -11.59 -8.21
CA MET A 284 15.94 -12.50 -7.07
C MET A 284 16.35 -13.94 -7.43
N ALA A 285 16.01 -14.42 -8.63
CA ALA A 285 16.43 -15.74 -9.08
C ALA A 285 17.96 -15.85 -9.22
N LEU A 286 18.62 -14.85 -9.82
CA LEU A 286 20.07 -14.82 -9.94
C LEU A 286 20.76 -14.69 -8.58
N ALA A 287 20.19 -13.92 -7.66
CA ALA A 287 20.70 -13.82 -6.30
C ALA A 287 20.59 -15.17 -5.56
N ASN A 288 19.44 -15.85 -5.65
CA ASN A 288 19.30 -17.20 -5.08
C ASN A 288 20.28 -18.19 -5.71
N TYR A 289 20.41 -18.20 -7.04
CA TYR A 289 21.38 -19.05 -7.73
C TYR A 289 22.81 -18.80 -7.25
N TYR A 290 23.21 -17.53 -7.18
CA TYR A 290 24.53 -17.14 -6.72
C TYR A 290 24.79 -17.60 -5.28
N VAL A 291 23.82 -17.40 -4.38
CA VAL A 291 23.92 -17.81 -2.98
C VAL A 291 24.03 -19.33 -2.86
N ALA A 292 23.17 -20.08 -3.54
CA ALA A 292 23.15 -21.54 -3.47
C ALA A 292 24.44 -22.17 -4.04
N GLU A 293 25.02 -21.59 -5.09
CA GLU A 293 26.22 -22.17 -5.73
C GLU A 293 27.52 -21.81 -4.99
N HIS A 294 27.59 -20.67 -4.31
CA HIS A 294 28.84 -20.13 -3.74
C HIS A 294 28.91 -20.15 -2.21
N PHE A 295 27.81 -20.44 -1.51
CA PHE A 295 27.76 -20.43 -0.05
C PHE A 295 27.28 -21.77 0.52
N SER A 296 27.40 -21.93 1.84
CA SER A 296 26.89 -23.11 2.53
C SER A 296 25.35 -23.13 2.59
N GLU A 297 24.79 -24.32 2.82
CA GLU A 297 23.35 -24.51 3.00
C GLU A 297 22.79 -23.69 4.17
N ASP A 298 23.50 -23.59 5.29
CA ASP A 298 23.11 -22.76 6.43
C ASP A 298 22.97 -21.27 6.05
N PHE A 299 23.88 -20.79 5.20
CA PHE A 299 23.81 -19.41 4.71
C PHE A 299 22.67 -19.25 3.70
N TRP A 300 22.45 -20.23 2.82
CA TRP A 300 21.30 -20.22 1.91
C TRP A 300 19.96 -20.20 2.68
N LEU A 301 19.81 -20.98 3.74
CA LEU A 301 18.62 -20.94 4.62
C LEU A 301 18.43 -19.56 5.25
N THR A 302 19.53 -18.94 5.70
CA THR A 302 19.51 -17.57 6.23
C THR A 302 19.07 -16.58 5.16
N TRP A 303 19.59 -16.72 3.93
CA TRP A 303 19.21 -15.90 2.79
C TRP A 303 17.71 -15.97 2.49
N THR A 304 17.18 -17.17 2.29
CA THR A 304 15.78 -17.38 1.91
C THR A 304 14.81 -16.99 3.03
N THR A 305 15.24 -17.09 4.29
CA THR A 305 14.38 -16.79 5.44
C THR A 305 14.35 -15.31 5.78
N PHE A 306 15.51 -14.63 5.71
CA PHE A 306 15.65 -13.29 6.30
C PHE A 306 16.10 -12.20 5.33
N LEU A 307 16.87 -12.52 4.28
CA LEU A 307 17.45 -11.49 3.39
C LEU A 307 16.64 -11.30 2.10
N ASP A 308 16.09 -12.39 1.56
CA ASP A 308 15.34 -12.40 0.31
C ASP A 308 14.10 -11.47 0.37
N MET A 309 13.36 -11.54 1.47
CA MET A 309 12.12 -10.78 1.65
C MET A 309 12.35 -9.26 1.79
N PRO A 310 13.26 -8.74 2.64
CA PRO A 310 13.58 -7.32 2.67
C PRO A 310 14.12 -6.78 1.34
N LEU A 311 14.97 -7.56 0.66
CA LEU A 311 15.53 -7.16 -0.63
C LEU A 311 14.44 -7.05 -1.69
N SER A 312 13.58 -8.06 -1.81
CA SER A 312 12.46 -8.06 -2.77
C SER A 312 11.48 -6.92 -2.49
N ILE A 313 11.18 -6.60 -1.23
CA ILE A 313 10.37 -5.44 -0.86
C ILE A 313 11.03 -4.13 -1.32
N GLY A 314 12.31 -3.94 -1.05
CA GLY A 314 13.03 -2.73 -1.44
C GLY A 314 13.02 -2.52 -2.96
N LEU A 315 13.30 -3.58 -3.73
CA LEU A 315 13.24 -3.57 -5.19
C LEU A 315 11.82 -3.32 -5.71
N PHE A 316 10.81 -3.94 -5.09
CA PHE A 316 9.42 -3.75 -5.47
C PHE A 316 8.99 -2.29 -5.32
N TYR A 317 9.34 -1.63 -4.22
CA TYR A 317 9.06 -0.20 -4.04
C TYR A 317 9.80 0.67 -5.06
N ALA A 318 11.06 0.35 -5.38
CA ALA A 318 11.80 1.05 -6.43
C ALA A 318 11.10 0.92 -7.79
N ILE A 319 10.55 -0.26 -8.10
CA ILE A 319 9.78 -0.50 -9.32
C ILE A 319 8.46 0.28 -9.32
N ILE A 320 7.70 0.28 -8.22
CA ILE A 320 6.48 1.07 -8.11
C ILE A 320 6.78 2.54 -8.39
N PHE A 321 7.83 3.07 -7.78
CA PHE A 321 8.26 4.45 -7.97
C PHE A 321 8.57 4.76 -9.44
N TRP A 322 9.25 3.84 -10.14
CA TRP A 322 9.57 3.96 -11.56
C TRP A 322 8.35 3.78 -12.49
N ALA A 323 7.41 2.90 -12.13
CA ALA A 323 6.25 2.56 -12.94
C ALA A 323 5.06 3.51 -12.79
N ARG A 324 5.08 4.41 -11.80
CA ARG A 324 3.99 5.36 -11.53
C ARG A 324 3.72 6.31 -12.70
N LYS A 325 2.43 6.54 -13.00
CA LYS A 325 1.99 7.57 -13.96
C LYS A 325 2.12 8.96 -13.32
N LYS A 326 2.69 9.93 -14.05
CA LYS A 326 2.68 11.33 -13.62
C LYS A 326 1.28 11.95 -13.88
N PRO A 327 0.79 12.87 -13.04
CA PRO A 327 -0.44 13.61 -13.33
C PRO A 327 -0.30 14.34 -14.66
N THR A 328 -1.26 14.15 -15.56
CA THR A 328 -1.30 14.89 -16.83
C THR A 328 -1.77 16.30 -16.51
N ALA A 329 -0.92 17.31 -16.75
CA ALA A 329 -1.33 18.71 -16.61
C ALA A 329 -2.54 18.98 -17.53
N PRO A 330 -3.51 19.82 -17.11
CA PRO A 330 -4.65 20.16 -17.96
C PRO A 330 -4.16 20.73 -19.29
N HIS A 331 -4.60 20.12 -20.38
CA HIS A 331 -4.38 20.64 -21.73
C HIS A 331 -5.10 21.99 -21.82
N ASN A 332 -4.35 23.10 -21.88
CA ASN A 332 -4.93 24.42 -22.10
C ASN A 332 -5.34 24.51 -23.58
N PRO A 333 -6.64 24.53 -23.92
CA PRO A 333 -7.08 24.48 -25.31
C PRO A 333 -7.12 25.90 -25.87
N GLN A 334 -5.97 26.58 -25.92
CA GLN A 334 -5.77 27.82 -26.68
C GLN A 334 -4.30 27.94 -27.11
N SER A 335 -3.98 27.36 -28.28
CA SER A 335 -2.87 27.80 -29.13
C SER A 335 -3.19 27.49 -30.58
#